data_AF-A0A2S6Q135-F1
#
_entry.id   AF-A0A2S6Q135-F1
#
_cell.length_a   1.000
_cell.length_b   1.000
_cell.length_c   1.000
_cell.angle_alpha   90.00
_cell.angle_beta   90.00
_cell.angle_gamma   90.00
#
_symmetry.space_group_name_H-M   'P 1'
#
loop_
_entity.id
_entity.type
_entity.pdbx_description
1 polymer ?
#
loop_
_entity_poly.entity_id
_entity_poly.type
_entity_poly.pdbx_seq_one_letter_code
_entity_poly.pdbx_strand_id
1 'polypeptide(L)'
;MTESITAHFGTDGVRRFHPVSLHGAPVPEDVARALRDQGVPVAVAPYFRAAATNDAAQLAAFASQQKHQSPPGALSRWPRLGTDAGAELCVRPDGAIQAVFLSELLPDMYVSASVDLFNQALVLLDRSLPRLAAVDGIEDALPVFHSLMTGLKDLDPLAFAERESWWPRVLDDVRHTLNFPYSASFEFKLPDGRKEIVTDSTGPGRLHPEERVWQRLSASGVRPQDVTRVYCELQPCLMPGHYCAQWMQELFPAAQFTHSFDYGVTAESREEGLKQAILYAAQQAGQQQ
;
A
#
# COMPACT_ATOMS: atom_id res chain seq x y z
N MET A 1 27.82 1.20 5.54
CA MET A 1 27.52 0.71 6.89
C MET A 1 26.00 0.65 6.99
N THR A 2 25.42 -0.54 7.01
CA THR A 2 23.96 -0.71 7.11
C THR A 2 23.48 -0.14 8.44
N GLU A 3 22.53 0.77 8.39
CA GLU A 3 21.94 1.36 9.58
C GLU A 3 20.94 0.40 10.20
N SER A 4 21.01 0.21 11.53
CA SER A 4 20.03 -0.61 12.23
C SER A 4 18.67 0.07 12.21
N ILE A 5 17.60 -0.68 11.96
CA ILE A 5 16.22 -0.14 12.04
C ILE A 5 15.90 0.45 13.41
N THR A 6 16.52 -0.04 14.49
CA THR A 6 16.33 0.54 15.83
C THR A 6 16.99 1.91 15.95
N ALA A 7 18.07 2.17 15.21
CA ALA A 7 18.68 3.50 15.17
C ALA A 7 17.80 4.51 14.41
N HIS A 8 17.14 4.07 13.33
CA HIS A 8 16.28 4.92 12.52
C HIS A 8 14.89 5.13 13.12
N PHE A 9 14.19 4.06 13.53
CA PHE A 9 12.82 4.13 14.05
C PHE A 9 12.74 4.28 15.58
N GLY A 10 13.87 4.16 16.29
CA GLY A 10 13.89 4.11 17.75
C GLY A 10 13.44 2.76 18.31
N THR A 11 13.57 2.58 19.63
CA THR A 11 13.23 1.33 20.32
C THR A 11 11.74 1.02 20.27
N ASP A 12 10.90 2.05 20.39
CA ASP A 12 9.43 1.93 20.42
C ASP A 12 8.84 1.88 19.00
N GLY A 13 9.60 2.31 17.99
CA GLY A 13 9.23 2.23 16.58
C GLY A 13 9.54 0.89 15.92
N VAL A 14 9.96 -0.13 16.70
CA VAL A 14 10.33 -1.45 16.20
C VAL A 14 9.51 -2.55 16.89
N ARG A 15 8.87 -3.38 16.09
CA ARG A 15 8.12 -4.57 16.50
C ARG A 15 9.01 -5.81 16.43
N ARG A 16 9.30 -6.40 17.58
CA ARG A 16 9.98 -7.70 17.72
C ARG A 16 8.98 -8.83 17.91
N PHE A 17 9.29 -10.01 17.39
CA PHE A 17 8.42 -11.19 17.46
C PHE A 17 8.83 -12.09 18.62
N HIS A 18 7.86 -12.55 19.41
CA HIS A 18 8.15 -13.41 20.56
C HIS A 18 8.50 -14.84 20.10
N PRO A 19 9.44 -15.57 20.76
CA PRO A 19 9.81 -16.93 20.36
C PRO A 19 8.62 -17.89 20.21
N VAL A 20 7.63 -17.77 21.11
CA VAL A 20 6.39 -18.57 21.08
C VAL A 20 5.60 -18.33 19.80
N SER A 21 5.57 -17.08 19.31
CA SER A 21 4.85 -16.71 18.08
C SER A 21 5.48 -17.31 16.82
N LEU A 22 6.79 -17.58 16.84
CA LEU A 22 7.53 -18.17 15.72
C LEU A 22 7.65 -19.69 15.82
N HIS A 23 7.12 -20.31 16.87
CA HIS A 23 7.25 -21.73 17.08
C HIS A 23 6.56 -22.53 15.95
N GLY A 24 7.29 -23.49 15.37
CA GLY A 24 6.81 -24.31 14.25
C GLY A 24 6.74 -23.61 12.90
N ALA A 25 7.19 -22.33 12.81
CA ALA A 25 7.35 -21.66 11.54
C ALA A 25 8.45 -22.35 10.70
N PRO A 26 8.21 -22.62 9.40
CA PRO A 26 9.16 -23.34 8.56
C PRO A 26 10.25 -22.40 8.03
N VAL A 27 10.87 -21.59 8.88
CA VAL A 27 11.87 -20.58 8.49
C VAL A 27 13.25 -20.93 9.04
N PRO A 28 14.35 -20.45 8.41
CA PRO A 28 15.70 -20.60 8.94
C PRO A 28 15.87 -19.99 10.34
N GLU A 29 16.73 -20.58 11.18
CA GLU A 29 16.92 -20.14 12.58
C GLU A 29 17.56 -18.74 12.68
N ASP A 30 18.40 -18.37 11.72
CA ASP A 30 18.95 -17.02 11.60
C ASP A 30 17.85 -15.98 11.30
N VAL A 31 16.86 -16.32 10.46
CA VAL A 31 15.69 -15.47 10.21
C VAL A 31 14.82 -15.35 11.47
N ALA A 32 14.56 -16.47 12.16
CA ALA A 32 13.82 -16.45 13.42
C ALA A 32 14.54 -15.64 14.51
N ARG A 33 15.87 -15.68 14.54
CA ARG A 33 16.71 -14.82 15.41
C ARG A 33 16.60 -13.35 15.01
N ALA A 34 16.70 -13.01 13.73
CA ALA A 34 16.56 -11.63 13.26
C ALA A 34 15.20 -11.02 13.64
N LEU A 35 14.10 -11.77 13.51
CA LEU A 35 12.77 -11.31 13.90
C LEU A 35 12.61 -11.10 15.42
N ARG A 36 13.32 -11.89 16.24
CA ARG A 36 13.34 -11.72 17.71
C ARG A 36 14.19 -10.53 18.14
N ASP A 37 15.39 -10.41 17.60
CA ASP A 37 16.41 -9.50 18.10
C ASP A 37 16.30 -8.11 17.44
N GLN A 38 16.09 -8.09 16.12
CA GLN A 38 15.98 -6.87 15.33
C GLN A 38 14.52 -6.47 15.13
N GLY A 39 13.65 -7.41 14.73
CA GLY A 39 12.24 -7.13 14.43
C GLY A 39 12.04 -6.42 13.09
N VAL A 40 10.91 -5.73 12.96
CA VAL A 40 10.52 -4.90 11.81
C VAL A 40 10.00 -3.54 12.30
N PRO A 41 9.99 -2.47 11.49
CA PRO A 41 9.38 -1.20 11.87
C PRO A 41 7.91 -1.36 12.22
N VAL A 42 7.39 -0.60 13.21
CA VAL A 42 5.97 -0.65 13.57
C VAL A 42 5.09 -0.21 12.40
N ALA A 43 5.50 0.83 11.67
CA ALA A 43 4.85 1.26 10.44
C ALA A 43 5.81 2.07 9.56
N VAL A 44 5.60 1.97 8.25
CA VAL A 44 6.08 2.90 7.22
C VAL A 44 4.87 3.17 6.33
N ALA A 45 4.07 4.15 6.73
CA ALA A 45 2.77 4.38 6.12
C ALA A 45 2.90 5.01 4.71
N PRO A 46 1.99 4.69 3.78
CA PRO A 46 0.88 3.74 3.92
C PRO A 46 1.28 2.28 3.68
N TYR A 47 2.49 2.01 3.18
CA TYR A 47 2.87 0.73 2.58
C TYR A 47 3.11 -0.41 3.55
N PHE A 48 3.46 -0.16 4.82
CA PHE A 48 3.69 -1.25 5.77
C PHE A 48 3.22 -0.92 7.17
N ARG A 49 2.58 -1.89 7.82
CA ARG A 49 2.25 -1.90 9.24
C ARG A 49 2.56 -3.27 9.82
N ALA A 50 3.35 -3.32 10.88
CA ALA A 50 3.68 -4.59 11.54
C ALA A 50 2.44 -5.23 12.17
N ALA A 51 2.48 -6.57 12.27
CA ALA A 51 1.46 -7.34 12.98
C ALA A 51 1.38 -6.90 14.45
N ALA A 52 0.16 -6.66 14.92
CA ALA A 52 -0.10 -6.22 16.27
C ALA A 52 0.27 -7.32 17.29
N THR A 53 0.38 -6.94 18.57
CA THR A 53 0.77 -7.91 19.62
C THR A 53 -0.25 -9.01 19.84
N ASN A 54 -1.53 -8.70 19.60
CA ASN A 54 -2.65 -9.63 19.66
C ASN A 54 -2.90 -10.38 18.35
N ASP A 55 -2.20 -10.04 17.27
CA ASP A 55 -2.35 -10.76 16.01
C ASP A 55 -1.66 -12.12 16.08
N ALA A 56 -2.32 -13.14 15.58
CA ALA A 56 -1.69 -14.42 15.35
C ALA A 56 -0.53 -14.26 14.33
N ALA A 57 0.65 -14.79 14.71
CA ALA A 57 1.84 -14.70 13.88
C ALA A 57 1.84 -15.69 12.72
N GLN A 58 1.18 -16.85 12.85
CA GLN A 58 1.04 -17.79 11.72
C GLN A 58 -0.13 -17.39 10.82
N LEU A 59 0.08 -17.44 9.50
CA LEU A 59 -0.90 -16.97 8.52
C LEU A 59 -2.28 -17.65 8.66
N ALA A 60 -2.36 -18.97 8.86
CA ALA A 60 -3.65 -19.65 9.01
C ALA A 60 -4.40 -19.26 10.28
N ALA A 61 -3.68 -19.08 11.40
CA ALA A 61 -4.28 -18.64 12.64
C ALA A 61 -4.80 -17.19 12.51
N PHE A 62 -4.07 -16.34 11.80
CA PHE A 62 -4.53 -14.99 11.48
C PHE A 62 -5.73 -14.99 10.54
N ALA A 63 -5.71 -15.79 9.48
CA ALA A 63 -6.85 -15.94 8.57
C ALA A 63 -8.11 -16.36 9.34
N SER A 64 -7.99 -17.31 10.27
CA SER A 64 -9.10 -17.71 11.15
C SER A 64 -9.56 -16.58 12.08
N GLN A 65 -8.63 -15.82 12.69
CA GLN A 65 -8.93 -14.65 13.52
C GLN A 65 -9.75 -13.60 12.73
N GLN A 66 -9.39 -13.39 11.47
CA GLN A 66 -10.04 -12.45 10.56
C GLN A 66 -11.23 -13.03 9.80
N LYS A 67 -11.63 -14.28 10.10
CA LYS A 67 -12.73 -15.02 9.45
C LYS A 67 -12.57 -15.19 7.93
N HIS A 68 -11.33 -15.24 7.45
CA HIS A 68 -10.99 -15.65 6.09
C HIS A 68 -10.87 -17.17 5.96
N GLN A 69 -10.88 -17.66 4.72
CA GLN A 69 -10.57 -19.05 4.44
C GLN A 69 -9.12 -19.35 4.82
N SER A 70 -8.86 -20.58 5.29
CA SER A 70 -7.50 -20.98 5.62
C SER A 70 -6.65 -21.06 4.35
N PRO A 71 -5.46 -20.46 4.32
CA PRO A 71 -4.54 -20.57 3.18
C PRO A 71 -4.10 -22.03 2.99
N PRO A 72 -3.85 -22.49 1.76
CA PRO A 72 -3.58 -23.90 1.49
C PRO A 72 -2.15 -24.31 1.89
N GLY A 73 -1.99 -25.59 2.26
CA GLY A 73 -0.70 -26.27 2.30
C GLY A 73 0.35 -25.61 3.20
N ALA A 74 1.55 -25.38 2.64
CA ALA A 74 2.69 -24.85 3.39
C ALA A 74 2.51 -23.38 3.81
N LEU A 75 1.72 -22.60 3.06
CA LEU A 75 1.45 -21.18 3.33
C LEU A 75 0.84 -20.97 4.72
N SER A 76 0.00 -21.91 5.18
CA SER A 76 -0.64 -21.88 6.50
C SER A 76 0.31 -21.61 7.66
N ARG A 77 1.56 -22.07 7.58
CA ARG A 77 2.53 -21.97 8.68
C ARG A 77 3.51 -20.82 8.51
N TRP A 78 3.42 -20.04 7.45
CA TRP A 78 4.33 -18.93 7.23
C TRP A 78 4.11 -17.85 8.30
N PRO A 79 5.19 -17.33 8.91
CA PRO A 79 5.06 -16.25 9.88
C PRO A 79 4.78 -14.93 9.16
N ARG A 80 3.83 -14.17 9.68
CA ARG A 80 3.45 -12.82 9.24
C ARG A 80 4.31 -11.77 9.91
N LEU A 81 4.82 -10.85 9.09
CA LEU A 81 5.49 -9.63 9.54
C LEU A 81 4.47 -8.51 9.80
N GLY A 82 3.43 -8.45 8.98
CA GLY A 82 2.47 -7.35 8.98
C GLY A 82 1.64 -7.32 7.71
N THR A 83 1.14 -6.15 7.36
CA THR A 83 0.24 -5.92 6.22
C THR A 83 0.58 -4.62 5.49
N ASP A 84 0.27 -4.59 4.20
CA ASP A 84 0.23 -3.37 3.39
C ASP A 84 -1.22 -2.86 3.18
N ALA A 85 -2.13 -3.26 4.07
CA ALA A 85 -3.58 -3.01 4.06
C ALA A 85 -4.43 -3.85 3.09
N GLY A 86 -3.83 -4.60 2.17
CA GLY A 86 -4.56 -5.55 1.30
C GLY A 86 -4.01 -6.97 1.32
N ALA A 87 -2.71 -7.11 1.52
CA ALA A 87 -2.00 -8.38 1.62
C ALA A 87 -1.30 -8.54 2.98
N GLU A 88 -1.03 -9.80 3.31
CA GLU A 88 -0.25 -10.22 4.47
C GLU A 88 1.21 -10.45 4.07
N LEU A 89 2.13 -9.65 4.59
CA LEU A 89 3.55 -9.80 4.32
C LEU A 89 4.10 -10.94 5.17
N CYS A 90 4.44 -12.05 4.53
CA CYS A 90 4.83 -13.30 5.15
C CYS A 90 6.27 -13.68 4.80
N VAL A 91 6.94 -14.39 5.71
CA VAL A 91 8.27 -14.95 5.45
C VAL A 91 8.15 -16.35 4.89
N ARG A 92 8.79 -16.56 3.74
CA ARG A 92 8.89 -17.84 3.04
C ARG A 92 9.89 -18.79 3.73
N PRO A 93 9.85 -20.11 3.43
CA PRO A 93 10.80 -21.05 3.98
C PRO A 93 12.26 -20.83 3.60
N ASP A 94 12.50 -20.12 2.50
CA ASP A 94 13.84 -19.69 2.06
C ASP A 94 14.27 -18.34 2.67
N GLY A 95 13.45 -17.74 3.54
CA GLY A 95 13.74 -16.46 4.21
C GLY A 95 13.33 -15.21 3.43
N ALA A 96 12.90 -15.35 2.17
CA ALA A 96 12.36 -14.26 1.38
C ALA A 96 10.98 -13.81 1.89
N ILE A 97 10.53 -12.64 1.47
CA ILE A 97 9.24 -12.07 1.88
C ILE A 97 8.28 -12.09 0.69
N GLN A 98 7.06 -12.52 0.95
CA GLN A 98 5.95 -12.58 0.00
C GLN A 98 4.76 -11.82 0.58
N ALA A 99 4.12 -10.96 -0.20
CA ALA A 99 2.81 -10.41 0.11
C ALA A 99 1.76 -11.43 -0.34
N VAL A 100 1.00 -11.96 0.61
CA VAL A 100 0.02 -13.04 0.41
C VAL A 100 -1.39 -12.48 0.54
N PHE A 101 -2.23 -12.65 -0.48
CA PHE A 101 -3.62 -12.21 -0.42
C PHE A 101 -4.52 -13.32 0.14
N LEU A 102 -5.21 -13.03 1.26
CA LEU A 102 -6.16 -13.98 1.86
C LEU A 102 -7.51 -14.02 1.12
N SER A 103 -7.82 -12.96 0.37
CA SER A 103 -8.88 -12.92 -0.64
C SER A 103 -8.25 -13.10 -2.02
N GLU A 104 -8.89 -13.78 -2.96
CA GLU A 104 -8.42 -13.95 -4.35
C GLU A 104 -8.52 -12.64 -5.19
N LEU A 105 -8.08 -11.52 -4.62
CA LEU A 105 -8.15 -10.19 -5.19
C LEU A 105 -7.05 -9.97 -6.24
N LEU A 106 -5.83 -10.39 -5.91
CA LEU A 106 -4.65 -10.28 -6.75
C LEU A 106 -3.76 -11.52 -6.54
N PRO A 107 -2.87 -11.84 -7.50
CA PRO A 107 -1.79 -12.79 -7.27
C PRO A 107 -0.87 -12.32 -6.15
N ASP A 108 -0.33 -13.27 -5.39
CA ASP A 108 0.71 -13.01 -4.38
C ASP A 108 1.94 -12.35 -5.02
N MET A 109 2.58 -11.43 -4.30
CA MET A 109 3.68 -10.61 -4.83
C MET A 109 4.97 -10.90 -4.09
N TYR A 110 6.07 -11.05 -4.84
CA TYR A 110 7.39 -11.10 -4.23
C TYR A 110 7.74 -9.72 -3.68
N VAL A 111 8.26 -9.67 -2.45
CA VAL A 111 8.57 -8.42 -1.75
C VAL A 111 10.08 -8.23 -1.68
N SER A 112 10.79 -9.11 -0.99
CA SER A 112 12.23 -8.94 -0.78
C SER A 112 12.93 -10.28 -0.57
N ALA A 113 14.23 -10.32 -0.84
CA ALA A 113 15.03 -11.54 -0.70
C ALA A 113 15.31 -11.93 0.76
N SER A 114 15.22 -10.99 1.71
CA SER A 114 15.34 -11.29 3.14
C SER A 114 14.67 -10.23 4.01
N VAL A 115 14.48 -10.55 5.30
CA VAL A 115 14.00 -9.60 6.32
C VAL A 115 14.93 -8.40 6.46
N ASP A 116 16.25 -8.59 6.43
CA ASP A 116 17.22 -7.50 6.54
C ASP A 116 17.16 -6.55 5.33
N LEU A 117 16.96 -7.08 4.12
CA LEU A 117 16.82 -6.26 2.90
C LEU A 117 15.50 -5.49 2.91
N PHE A 118 14.40 -6.13 3.31
CA PHE A 118 13.12 -5.47 3.47
C PHE A 118 13.18 -4.33 4.50
N ASN A 119 13.78 -4.58 5.66
CA ASN A 119 13.99 -3.57 6.69
C ASN A 119 14.80 -2.37 6.19
N GLN A 120 15.87 -2.60 5.43
CA GLN A 120 16.66 -1.52 4.82
C GLN A 120 15.87 -0.75 3.76
N ALA A 121 15.07 -1.45 2.95
CA ALA A 121 14.22 -0.84 1.95
C ALA A 121 13.13 0.05 2.59
N LEU A 122 12.55 -0.40 3.70
CA LEU A 122 11.61 0.40 4.51
C LEU A 122 12.26 1.67 5.08
N VAL A 123 13.53 1.62 5.51
CA VAL A 123 14.27 2.83 5.94
C VAL A 123 14.44 3.81 4.77
N LEU A 124 14.77 3.33 3.57
CA LEU A 124 14.88 4.18 2.38
C LEU A 124 13.55 4.85 2.04
N LEU A 125 12.45 4.10 2.13
CA LEU A 125 11.11 4.59 1.87
C LEU A 125 10.70 5.64 2.90
N ASP A 126 10.84 5.35 4.20
CA ASP A 126 10.48 6.24 5.30
C ASP A 126 11.23 7.59 5.24
N ARG A 127 12.49 7.59 4.81
CA ARG A 127 13.27 8.82 4.59
C ARG A 127 12.80 9.64 3.40
N SER A 128 12.29 8.97 2.38
CA SER A 128 11.99 9.59 1.09
C SER A 128 10.59 10.17 1.04
N LEU A 129 9.59 9.50 1.65
CA LEU A 129 8.19 9.92 1.58
C LEU A 129 7.94 11.34 2.15
N PRO A 130 8.42 11.72 3.35
CA PRO A 130 8.22 13.08 3.86
C PRO A 130 8.89 14.14 2.98
N ARG A 131 10.02 13.80 2.34
CA ARG A 131 10.71 14.71 1.42
C ARG A 131 9.93 14.91 0.13
N LEU A 132 9.32 13.85 -0.40
CA LEU A 132 8.43 13.92 -1.56
C LEU A 132 7.14 14.68 -1.26
N ALA A 133 6.65 14.64 -0.01
CA ALA A 133 5.47 15.40 0.41
C ALA A 133 5.76 16.89 0.66
N ALA A 134 7.02 17.25 0.94
CA ALA A 134 7.43 18.61 1.30
C ALA A 134 7.83 19.48 0.10
N VAL A 135 7.98 18.90 -1.09
CA VAL A 135 8.34 19.65 -2.31
C VAL A 135 7.11 20.27 -2.95
N ASP A 136 7.27 21.50 -3.47
CA ASP A 136 6.16 22.28 -4.04
C ASP A 136 5.84 21.88 -5.49
N GLY A 137 6.74 21.18 -6.17
CA GLY A 137 6.60 20.83 -7.58
C GLY A 137 7.29 19.53 -7.98
N ILE A 138 6.93 19.04 -9.16
CA ILE A 138 7.44 17.77 -9.70
C ILE A 138 8.95 17.80 -9.96
N GLU A 139 9.49 18.94 -10.39
CA GLU A 139 10.93 19.10 -10.70
C GLU A 139 11.80 18.83 -9.47
N ASP A 140 11.35 19.25 -8.29
CA ASP A 140 12.04 19.01 -7.01
C ASP A 140 11.78 17.60 -6.45
N ALA A 141 10.65 16.99 -6.81
CA ALA A 141 10.32 15.62 -6.42
C ALA A 141 11.15 14.57 -7.16
N LEU A 142 11.44 14.79 -8.45
CA LEU A 142 12.08 13.83 -9.32
C LEU A 142 13.46 13.34 -8.81
N PRO A 143 14.38 14.22 -8.34
CA PRO A 143 15.66 13.77 -7.78
C PRO A 143 15.49 12.87 -6.55
N VAL A 144 14.54 13.18 -5.66
CA VAL A 144 14.25 12.39 -4.46
C VAL A 144 13.70 11.02 -4.87
N PHE A 145 12.75 10.99 -5.80
CA PHE A 145 12.15 9.77 -6.32
C PHE A 145 13.19 8.88 -7.03
N HIS A 146 14.05 9.46 -7.87
CA HIS A 146 15.12 8.72 -8.55
C HIS A 146 16.13 8.14 -7.55
N SER A 147 16.49 8.90 -6.52
CA SER A 147 17.38 8.39 -5.45
C SER A 147 16.74 7.20 -4.71
N LEU A 148 15.43 7.26 -4.42
CA LEU A 148 14.71 6.15 -3.81
C LEU A 148 14.67 4.93 -4.73
N MET A 149 14.29 5.11 -6.00
CA MET A 149 14.23 4.02 -6.98
C MET A 149 15.58 3.33 -7.13
N THR A 150 16.65 4.09 -7.33
CA THR A 150 18.01 3.54 -7.49
C THR A 150 18.45 2.83 -6.22
N GLY A 151 18.23 3.44 -5.05
CA GLY A 151 18.59 2.85 -3.77
C GLY A 151 17.89 1.51 -3.52
N LEU A 152 16.59 1.40 -3.84
CA LEU A 152 15.85 0.14 -3.68
C LEU A 152 16.35 -0.94 -4.67
N LYS A 153 16.60 -0.57 -5.93
CA LYS A 153 17.09 -1.50 -6.96
C LYS A 153 18.49 -2.02 -6.65
N ASP A 154 19.38 -1.15 -6.19
CA ASP A 154 20.75 -1.51 -5.82
C ASP A 154 20.76 -2.40 -4.57
N LEU A 155 19.82 -2.17 -3.65
CA LEU A 155 19.69 -2.92 -2.40
C LEU A 155 19.20 -4.36 -2.64
N ASP A 156 18.13 -4.53 -3.42
CA ASP A 156 17.53 -5.85 -3.68
C ASP A 156 17.10 -6.00 -5.14
N PRO A 157 18.04 -6.37 -6.06
CA PRO A 157 17.71 -6.54 -7.47
C PRO A 157 16.65 -7.62 -7.73
N LEU A 158 16.54 -8.64 -6.87
CA LEU A 158 15.56 -9.73 -7.03
C LEU A 158 14.14 -9.22 -6.84
N ALA A 159 13.93 -8.23 -5.97
CA ALA A 159 12.63 -7.58 -5.79
C ALA A 159 12.13 -6.82 -7.03
N PHE A 160 13.00 -6.58 -8.02
CA PHE A 160 12.68 -5.92 -9.28
C PHE A 160 12.76 -6.87 -10.48
N ALA A 161 12.92 -8.18 -10.25
CA ALA A 161 12.99 -9.17 -11.32
C ALA A 161 11.68 -9.25 -12.12
N GLU A 162 10.54 -9.05 -11.47
CA GLU A 162 9.23 -8.99 -12.11
C GLU A 162 8.56 -7.62 -11.94
N ARG A 163 7.87 -7.15 -12.97
CA ARG A 163 7.27 -5.81 -13.01
C ARG A 163 6.09 -5.61 -12.04
N GLU A 164 5.41 -6.70 -11.68
CA GLU A 164 4.31 -6.73 -10.71
C GLU A 164 4.75 -7.20 -9.32
N SER A 165 6.06 -7.29 -9.05
CA SER A 165 6.55 -7.42 -7.68
C SER A 165 6.20 -6.20 -6.84
N TRP A 166 6.24 -6.36 -5.52
CA TRP A 166 5.71 -5.39 -4.57
C TRP A 166 6.39 -4.01 -4.66
N TRP A 167 7.73 -3.96 -4.65
CA TRP A 167 8.47 -2.69 -4.73
C TRP A 167 8.29 -1.92 -6.06
N PRO A 168 8.30 -2.57 -7.24
CA PRO A 168 7.87 -1.92 -8.48
C PRO A 168 6.48 -1.26 -8.39
N ARG A 169 5.50 -1.92 -7.76
CA ARG A 169 4.16 -1.35 -7.56
C ARG A 169 4.17 -0.17 -6.58
N VAL A 170 4.91 -0.27 -5.47
CA VAL A 170 5.10 0.87 -4.55
C VAL A 170 5.72 2.08 -5.29
N LEU A 171 6.73 1.86 -6.14
CA LEU A 171 7.34 2.95 -6.90
C LEU A 171 6.41 3.54 -7.98
N ASP A 172 5.59 2.71 -8.62
CA ASP A 172 4.54 3.18 -9.53
C ASP A 172 3.58 4.11 -8.81
N ASP A 173 3.09 3.67 -7.65
CA ASP A 173 2.15 4.43 -6.83
C ASP A 173 2.72 5.81 -6.43
N VAL A 174 3.94 5.82 -5.88
CA VAL A 174 4.65 7.05 -5.55
C VAL A 174 4.81 7.94 -6.80
N ARG A 175 5.17 7.37 -7.95
CA ARG A 175 5.36 8.17 -9.18
C ARG A 175 4.06 8.74 -9.73
N HIS A 176 2.99 7.95 -9.72
CA HIS A 176 1.71 8.36 -10.30
C HIS A 176 1.09 9.53 -9.53
N THR A 177 1.22 9.52 -8.20
CA THR A 177 0.77 10.63 -7.34
C THR A 177 1.62 11.90 -7.48
N LEU A 178 2.87 11.79 -7.98
CA LEU A 178 3.73 12.93 -8.33
C LEU A 178 3.43 13.51 -9.72
N ASN A 179 3.10 12.66 -10.70
CA ASN A 179 3.19 13.02 -12.11
C ASN A 179 1.95 13.74 -12.66
N PHE A 180 0.76 13.39 -12.20
CA PHE A 180 -0.48 13.95 -12.75
C PHE A 180 -1.58 14.03 -11.68
N PRO A 181 -2.24 15.19 -11.51
CA PRO A 181 -3.37 15.31 -10.60
C PRO A 181 -4.59 14.59 -11.19
N TYR A 182 -5.09 13.58 -10.50
CA TYR A 182 -6.38 12.94 -10.77
C TYR A 182 -7.29 13.06 -9.55
N SER A 183 -8.61 13.01 -9.77
CA SER A 183 -9.61 13.34 -8.76
C SER A 183 -10.56 12.20 -8.39
N ALA A 184 -11.14 12.30 -7.20
CA ALA A 184 -12.26 11.46 -6.76
C ALA A 184 -13.36 12.33 -6.13
N SER A 185 -14.62 11.96 -6.36
CA SER A 185 -15.82 12.68 -5.91
C SER A 185 -16.83 11.73 -5.30
N PHE A 186 -17.28 12.03 -4.07
CA PHE A 186 -18.23 11.20 -3.32
C PHE A 186 -19.53 11.98 -3.14
N GLU A 187 -20.65 11.43 -3.62
CA GLU A 187 -22.01 11.89 -3.33
C GLU A 187 -22.51 11.19 -2.06
N PHE A 188 -23.04 11.95 -1.11
CA PHE A 188 -23.64 11.42 0.12
C PHE A 188 -24.90 12.17 0.51
N LYS A 189 -25.73 11.54 1.34
CA LYS A 189 -26.96 12.12 1.88
C LYS A 189 -26.75 12.64 3.29
N LEU A 190 -27.26 13.84 3.54
CA LEU A 190 -27.36 14.40 4.89
C LEU A 190 -28.58 13.86 5.64
N PRO A 191 -28.64 14.02 6.99
CA PRO A 191 -29.78 13.60 7.78
C PRO A 191 -31.12 14.23 7.35
N ASP A 192 -31.07 15.42 6.75
CA ASP A 192 -32.24 16.14 6.22
C ASP A 192 -32.68 15.66 4.82
N GLY A 193 -31.98 14.68 4.26
CA GLY A 193 -32.25 14.11 2.93
C GLY A 193 -31.61 14.86 1.76
N ARG A 194 -30.95 16.00 1.98
CA ARG A 194 -30.19 16.69 0.93
C ARG A 194 -28.99 15.86 0.50
N LYS A 195 -28.62 15.99 -0.77
CA LYS A 195 -27.41 15.38 -1.35
C LYS A 195 -26.31 16.42 -1.47
N GLU A 196 -25.11 16.05 -1.06
CA GLU A 196 -23.91 16.85 -1.24
C GLU A 196 -22.81 16.02 -1.92
N ILE A 197 -21.87 16.71 -2.57
CA ILE A 197 -20.73 16.10 -3.25
C ILE A 197 -19.46 16.75 -2.73
N VAL A 198 -18.48 15.93 -2.37
CA VAL A 198 -17.13 16.39 -2.02
C VAL A 198 -16.14 15.77 -2.98
N THR A 199 -15.24 16.62 -3.50
CA THR A 199 -14.19 16.25 -4.44
C THR A 199 -12.82 16.60 -3.84
N ASP A 200 -11.84 15.74 -4.08
CA ASP A 200 -10.43 16.00 -3.82
C ASP A 200 -9.57 15.42 -4.96
N SER A 201 -8.30 15.80 -5.00
CA SER A 201 -7.35 15.40 -6.04
C SER A 201 -6.01 14.95 -5.45
N THR A 202 -5.25 14.17 -6.23
CA THR A 202 -3.87 13.81 -5.86
C THR A 202 -2.97 15.04 -5.78
N GLY A 203 -1.90 14.88 -5.01
CA GLY A 203 -0.78 15.80 -5.02
C GLY A 203 0.48 15.11 -4.48
N PRO A 204 1.65 15.73 -4.64
CA PRO A 204 2.93 15.15 -4.24
C PRO A 204 2.94 14.70 -2.78
N GLY A 205 3.26 13.42 -2.56
CA GLY A 205 3.34 12.81 -1.22
C GLY A 205 2.04 12.83 -0.41
N ARG A 206 0.89 13.06 -1.05
CA ARG A 206 -0.43 12.97 -0.42
C ARG A 206 -1.03 11.58 -0.63
N LEU A 207 -1.94 11.19 0.26
CA LEU A 207 -2.79 10.03 0.08
C LEU A 207 -3.66 10.14 -1.19
N HIS A 208 -4.19 9.02 -1.64
CA HIS A 208 -5.06 8.96 -2.81
C HIS A 208 -6.33 9.80 -2.58
N PRO A 209 -6.93 10.39 -3.63
CA PRO A 209 -8.06 11.31 -3.48
C PRO A 209 -9.26 10.63 -2.81
N GLU A 210 -9.48 9.33 -3.05
CA GLU A 210 -10.52 8.53 -2.39
C GLU A 210 -10.34 8.50 -0.88
N GLU A 211 -9.11 8.27 -0.41
CA GLU A 211 -8.78 8.24 1.01
C GLU A 211 -8.96 9.62 1.64
N ARG A 212 -8.52 10.68 0.94
CA ARG A 212 -8.65 12.07 1.42
C ARG A 212 -10.10 12.51 1.54
N VAL A 213 -10.91 12.23 0.51
CA VAL A 213 -12.35 12.50 0.54
C VAL A 213 -12.99 11.75 1.69
N TRP A 214 -12.70 10.45 1.84
CA TRP A 214 -13.31 9.66 2.92
C TRP A 214 -12.87 10.11 4.33
N GLN A 215 -11.59 10.44 4.53
CA GLN A 215 -11.11 11.01 5.79
C GLN A 215 -11.87 12.29 6.15
N ARG A 216 -12.10 13.17 5.16
CA ARG A 216 -12.87 14.40 5.38
C ARG A 216 -14.34 14.14 5.72
N LEU A 217 -14.98 13.21 5.02
CA LEU A 217 -16.40 12.89 5.22
C LEU A 217 -16.63 12.21 6.58
N SER A 218 -15.81 11.20 6.90
CA SER A 218 -15.88 10.49 8.18
C SER A 218 -15.60 11.41 9.36
N ALA A 219 -14.61 12.31 9.26
CA ALA A 219 -14.36 13.34 10.28
C ALA A 219 -15.54 14.31 10.46
N SER A 220 -16.36 14.51 9.43
CA SER A 220 -17.58 15.32 9.47
C SER A 220 -18.82 14.54 9.94
N GLY A 221 -18.67 13.27 10.35
CA GLY A 221 -19.75 12.44 10.86
C GLY A 221 -20.60 11.77 9.78
N VAL A 222 -20.21 11.83 8.50
CA VAL A 222 -20.89 11.10 7.43
C VAL A 222 -20.65 9.61 7.62
N ARG A 223 -21.73 8.82 7.66
CA ARG A 223 -21.64 7.37 7.84
C ARG A 223 -21.47 6.69 6.49
N PRO A 224 -20.80 5.53 6.42
CA PRO A 224 -20.60 4.83 5.15
C PRO A 224 -21.88 4.56 4.36
N GLN A 225 -22.96 4.18 5.05
CA GLN A 225 -24.26 3.91 4.42
C GLN A 225 -24.94 5.13 3.79
N ASP A 226 -24.47 6.34 4.13
CA ASP A 226 -25.02 7.58 3.60
C ASP A 226 -24.34 7.97 2.26
N VAL A 227 -23.22 7.33 1.90
CA VAL A 227 -22.56 7.49 0.60
C VAL A 227 -23.36 6.77 -0.48
N THR A 228 -23.77 7.50 -1.52
CA THR A 228 -24.65 6.99 -2.59
C THR A 228 -23.95 6.80 -3.92
N ARG A 229 -22.92 7.60 -4.24
CA ARG A 229 -22.17 7.47 -5.49
C ARG A 229 -20.71 7.83 -5.27
N VAL A 230 -19.82 7.10 -5.92
CA VAL A 230 -18.39 7.37 -5.96
C VAL A 230 -17.96 7.46 -7.42
N TYR A 231 -17.40 8.60 -7.79
CA TYR A 231 -16.80 8.83 -9.09
C TYR A 231 -15.29 9.01 -8.93
N CYS A 232 -14.50 8.32 -9.71
CA CYS A 232 -13.05 8.50 -9.75
C CYS A 232 -12.61 8.77 -11.19
N GLU A 233 -11.71 9.72 -11.40
CA GLU A 233 -11.21 10.03 -12.74
C GLU A 233 -10.44 8.84 -13.32
N LEU A 234 -9.47 8.33 -12.56
CA LEU A 234 -8.86 7.01 -12.78
C LEU A 234 -9.65 5.94 -12.03
N GLN A 235 -9.73 4.73 -12.58
CA GLN A 235 -10.25 3.58 -11.87
C GLN A 235 -9.55 3.42 -10.51
N PRO A 236 -10.29 3.20 -9.41
CA PRO A 236 -9.71 3.02 -8.09
C PRO A 236 -8.64 1.94 -8.06
N CYS A 237 -7.55 2.24 -7.38
CA CYS A 237 -6.34 1.41 -7.43
C CYS A 237 -6.47 0.10 -6.64
N LEU A 238 -5.60 -0.86 -6.96
CA LEU A 238 -5.31 -2.05 -6.14
C LEU A 238 -3.81 -2.11 -5.80
N MET A 239 -3.23 -0.95 -5.49
CA MET A 239 -1.80 -0.78 -5.22
C MET A 239 -1.50 -1.01 -3.73
N PRO A 240 -0.28 -1.50 -3.38
CA PRO A 240 0.13 -1.67 -1.99
C PRO A 240 -0.06 -0.39 -1.17
N GLY A 241 -0.52 -0.53 0.07
CA GLY A 241 -0.79 0.59 0.97
C GLY A 241 -2.18 1.21 0.85
N HIS A 242 -2.81 1.11 -0.33
CA HIS A 242 -4.02 1.89 -0.64
C HIS A 242 -5.25 1.03 -0.89
N TYR A 243 -5.19 0.09 -1.85
CA TYR A 243 -6.29 -0.81 -2.22
C TYR A 243 -7.67 -0.12 -2.33
N CYS A 244 -7.72 1.07 -2.94
CA CYS A 244 -8.91 1.92 -3.03
C CYS A 244 -10.15 1.18 -3.55
N ALA A 245 -10.01 0.34 -4.58
CA ALA A 245 -11.13 -0.44 -5.08
C ALA A 245 -11.71 -1.40 -4.04
N GLN A 246 -10.87 -2.03 -3.21
CA GLN A 246 -11.29 -3.02 -2.24
C GLN A 246 -12.01 -2.37 -1.06
N TRP A 247 -11.35 -1.46 -0.34
CA TRP A 247 -11.93 -0.91 0.89
C TRP A 247 -13.19 -0.10 0.61
N MET A 248 -13.27 0.60 -0.54
CA MET A 248 -14.47 1.33 -0.90
C MET A 248 -15.66 0.41 -1.16
N GLN A 249 -15.45 -0.73 -1.83
CA GLN A 249 -16.51 -1.71 -2.05
C GLN A 249 -17.00 -2.34 -0.74
N GLU A 250 -16.07 -2.63 0.18
CA GLU A 250 -16.39 -3.16 1.51
C GLU A 250 -17.15 -2.13 2.36
N LEU A 251 -16.75 -0.85 2.29
CA LEU A 251 -17.28 0.21 3.14
C LEU A 251 -18.58 0.82 2.60
N PHE A 252 -18.73 0.93 1.28
CA PHE A 252 -19.89 1.52 0.60
C PHE A 252 -20.61 0.52 -0.32
N PRO A 253 -21.11 -0.62 0.21
CA PRO A 253 -21.66 -1.69 -0.61
C PRO A 253 -22.92 -1.29 -1.41
N ALA A 254 -23.60 -0.22 -1.02
CA ALA A 254 -24.78 0.32 -1.69
C ALA A 254 -24.49 1.47 -2.66
N ALA A 255 -23.24 1.96 -2.71
CA ALA A 255 -22.88 3.09 -3.57
C ALA A 255 -22.70 2.65 -5.03
N GLN A 256 -23.07 3.54 -5.95
CA GLN A 256 -22.75 3.36 -7.36
C GLN A 256 -21.30 3.81 -7.63
N PHE A 257 -20.49 2.93 -8.19
CA PHE A 257 -19.11 3.23 -8.59
C PHE A 257 -19.02 3.51 -10.10
N THR A 258 -18.31 4.57 -10.47
CA THR A 258 -18.05 4.94 -11.86
C THR A 258 -16.66 5.53 -12.00
N HIS A 259 -16.02 5.34 -13.15
CA HIS A 259 -14.74 5.97 -13.47
C HIS A 259 -14.64 6.38 -14.94
N SER A 260 -13.70 7.27 -15.26
CA SER A 260 -13.49 7.76 -16.62
C SER A 260 -12.41 7.00 -17.39
N PHE A 261 -11.31 6.63 -16.75
CA PHE A 261 -10.20 5.92 -17.39
C PHE A 261 -9.86 4.66 -16.62
N ASP A 262 -9.68 3.55 -17.34
CA ASP A 262 -9.24 2.30 -16.74
C ASP A 262 -7.80 2.43 -16.24
N TYR A 263 -7.53 1.90 -15.05
CA TYR A 263 -6.19 1.83 -14.47
C TYR A 263 -5.69 0.37 -14.45
N GLY A 264 -6.62 -0.56 -14.21
CA GLY A 264 -6.38 -2.00 -14.25
C GLY A 264 -5.36 -2.50 -13.21
N VAL A 265 -4.90 -3.72 -13.42
CA VAL A 265 -4.07 -4.46 -12.44
C VAL A 265 -2.64 -4.71 -12.91
N THR A 266 -2.32 -4.44 -14.18
CA THR A 266 -0.96 -4.64 -14.74
C THR A 266 -0.27 -3.29 -14.93
N ALA A 267 1.06 -3.27 -14.93
CA ALA A 267 1.82 -2.05 -15.16
C ALA A 267 1.45 -1.41 -16.49
N GLU A 268 1.29 -2.21 -17.54
CA GLU A 268 0.88 -1.71 -18.86
C GLU A 268 -0.49 -1.03 -18.81
N SER A 269 -1.49 -1.63 -18.15
CA SER A 269 -2.82 -1.00 -18.04
C SER A 269 -2.76 0.30 -17.23
N ARG A 270 -1.92 0.35 -16.17
CA ARG A 270 -1.76 1.53 -15.33
C ARG A 270 -1.13 2.70 -16.10
N GLU A 271 -0.07 2.43 -16.86
CA GLU A 271 0.56 3.45 -17.72
C GLU A 271 -0.39 3.96 -18.79
N GLU A 272 -1.12 3.06 -19.46
CA GLU A 272 -2.05 3.45 -20.52
C GLU A 272 -3.21 4.28 -19.95
N GLY A 273 -3.77 3.87 -18.81
CA GLY A 273 -4.80 4.64 -18.09
C GLY A 273 -4.37 6.06 -17.75
N LEU A 274 -3.18 6.20 -17.16
CA LEU A 274 -2.62 7.49 -16.80
C LEU A 274 -2.37 8.35 -18.04
N LYS A 275 -1.84 7.76 -19.10
CA LYS A 275 -1.61 8.44 -20.38
C LYS A 275 -2.91 8.95 -20.99
N GLN A 276 -3.99 8.16 -20.96
CA GLN A 276 -5.30 8.61 -21.44
C GLN A 276 -5.85 9.78 -20.63
N ALA A 277 -5.72 9.74 -19.29
CA ALA A 277 -6.12 10.85 -18.43
C ALA A 277 -5.34 12.15 -18.73
N ILE A 278 -4.02 12.04 -18.92
CA ILE A 278 -3.16 13.17 -19.30
C ILE A 278 -3.58 13.77 -20.65
N LEU A 279 -3.78 12.91 -21.67
CA LEU A 279 -4.19 13.34 -23.00
C LEU A 279 -5.55 14.04 -22.97
N TYR A 280 -6.50 13.52 -22.19
CA TYR A 280 -7.82 14.12 -22.02
C TYR A 280 -7.72 15.50 -21.36
N ALA A 281 -6.97 15.64 -20.27
CA ALA A 281 -6.79 16.93 -19.60
C ALA A 281 -6.12 17.98 -20.51
N ALA A 282 -5.13 17.58 -21.30
CA ALA A 282 -4.49 18.47 -22.28
C ALA A 282 -5.48 18.95 -23.36
N GLN A 283 -6.37 18.07 -23.84
CA GLN A 283 -7.42 18.45 -24.79
C GLN A 283 -8.43 19.43 -24.18
N GLN A 284 -8.85 19.20 -22.93
CA GLN A 284 -9.77 20.11 -22.24
C GLN A 284 -9.16 21.50 -22.03
N ALA A 285 -7.89 21.58 -21.64
CA ALA A 285 -7.19 22.85 -21.47
C ALA A 285 -7.09 23.64 -22.79
N GLY A 286 -6.86 22.95 -23.92
CA GLY A 286 -6.81 23.56 -25.25
C GLY A 286 -8.17 23.98 -25.82
N GLN A 287 -9.28 23.39 -25.34
CA GLN A 287 -10.65 23.78 -25.72
C GLN A 287 -11.19 24.98 -24.92
N GLN A 288 -10.56 25.30 -23.79
CA GLN A 288 -10.93 26.41 -22.91
C GLN A 288 -10.12 27.70 -23.18
N GLN A 289 -9.21 27.68 -24.16
CA GLN A 289 -8.44 28.83 -24.66
C GLN A 289 -8.98 29.30 -26.02
#